data_AF-A0A843EG45-F1
#
_entry.id   AF-A0A843EG45-F1
#
_cell.length_a   1.000
_cell.length_b   1.000
_cell.length_c   1.000
_cell.angle_alpha   90.00
_cell.angle_beta   90.00
_cell.angle_gamma   90.00
#
_symmetry.space_group_name_H-M   'P 1'
#
loop_
_entity.id
_entity.type
_entity.pdbx_description
1 polymer ?
#
loop_
_entity_poly.entity_id
_entity_poly.type
_entity_poly.pdbx_seq_one_letter_code
_entity_poly.pdbx_strand_id
1 'polypeptide(L)'
;GINNTEIAQYGTQSYLKQVLIDGFFHADPHPGNLFVTKDNRLCYIDFGMMGVVNDEFRANFSQMILLLLGGNSNHLIKQMLYMKIITPEQNTPDFREDVDDLLIT
;
A
#
# COMPACT_ATOMS: atom_id res chain seq x y z
N GLY A 1 -5.85 -27.75 -6.00
CA GLY A 1 -6.33 -26.91 -4.89
C GLY A 1 -5.87 -25.49 -5.13
N ILE A 2 -6.52 -24.50 -4.50
CA ILE A 2 -6.11 -23.09 -4.61
C ILE A 2 -4.74 -22.91 -3.94
N ASN A 3 -3.82 -22.20 -4.58
CA ASN A 3 -2.52 -21.85 -4.02
C ASN A 3 -2.61 -20.48 -3.31
N ASN A 4 -2.70 -20.50 -1.98
CA ASN A 4 -2.89 -19.28 -1.20
C ASN A 4 -1.76 -18.26 -1.36
N THR A 5 -0.51 -18.71 -1.54
CA THR A 5 0.65 -17.83 -1.73
C THR A 5 0.54 -17.08 -3.06
N GLU A 6 0.15 -17.79 -4.11
CA GLU A 6 -0.03 -17.23 -5.45
C GLU A 6 -1.19 -16.20 -5.47
N ILE A 7 -2.32 -16.53 -4.81
CA ILE A 7 -3.45 -15.60 -4.72
C ILE A 7 -3.10 -14.35 -3.90
N ALA A 8 -2.34 -14.48 -2.81
CA ALA A 8 -1.86 -13.33 -2.06
C ALA A 8 -0.97 -12.43 -2.92
N GLN A 9 -0.06 -13.01 -3.71
CA GLN A 9 0.76 -12.25 -4.66
C GLN A 9 -0.09 -11.51 -5.70
N TYR A 10 -1.11 -12.14 -6.27
CA TYR A 10 -2.04 -11.49 -7.20
C TYR A 10 -2.81 -10.35 -6.55
N GLY A 11 -3.27 -10.53 -5.30
CA GLY A 11 -3.92 -9.47 -4.53
C GLY A 11 -3.01 -8.25 -4.33
N THR A 12 -1.79 -8.48 -3.86
CA THR A 12 -0.79 -7.41 -3.67
C THR A 12 -0.45 -6.71 -4.97
N GLN A 13 -0.19 -7.45 -6.06
CA GLN A 13 0.11 -6.87 -7.37
C GLN A 13 -1.06 -6.06 -7.92
N SER A 14 -2.29 -6.58 -7.82
CA SER A 14 -3.51 -5.90 -8.22
C SER A 14 -3.68 -4.58 -7.49
N TYR A 15 -3.54 -4.58 -6.16
CA TYR A 15 -3.73 -3.38 -5.34
C TYR A 15 -2.64 -2.33 -5.58
N LEU A 16 -1.37 -2.74 -5.70
CA LEU A 16 -0.28 -1.83 -6.02
C LEU A 16 -0.43 -1.24 -7.42
N LYS A 17 -0.85 -2.03 -8.42
CA LYS A 17 -1.14 -1.53 -9.77
C LYS A 17 -2.26 -0.50 -9.75
N GLN A 18 -3.35 -0.80 -9.06
CA GLN A 18 -4.48 0.11 -8.86
C GLN A 18 -4.00 1.49 -8.37
N VAL A 19 -3.28 1.52 -7.25
CA VAL A 19 -2.81 2.78 -6.64
C VAL A 19 -1.73 3.46 -7.49
N LEU A 20 -0.67 2.75 -7.88
CA LEU A 20 0.53 3.35 -8.47
C LEU A 20 0.41 3.63 -9.97
N ILE A 21 -0.31 2.77 -10.70
CA ILE A 21 -0.37 2.81 -12.17
C ILE A 21 -1.73 3.36 -12.62
N ASP A 22 -2.83 2.79 -12.13
CA ASP A 22 -4.16 3.08 -12.67
C ASP A 22 -4.80 4.36 -12.07
N GLY A 23 -4.36 4.78 -10.87
CA GLY A 23 -4.84 6.00 -10.22
C GLY A 23 -6.19 5.86 -9.52
N PHE A 24 -6.67 4.63 -9.33
CA PHE A 24 -7.86 4.32 -8.54
C PHE A 24 -7.64 3.02 -7.77
N PHE A 25 -8.35 2.83 -6.67
CA PHE A 25 -8.23 1.63 -5.86
C PHE A 25 -9.56 1.19 -5.29
N HIS A 26 -9.70 -0.12 -5.07
CA HIS A 26 -10.82 -0.68 -4.34
C HIS A 26 -10.65 -0.38 -2.85
N ALA A 27 -11.53 0.45 -2.28
CA ALA A 27 -11.40 0.95 -0.91
C ALA A 27 -11.82 -0.08 0.15
N ASP A 28 -12.53 -1.15 -0.24
CA ASP A 28 -12.95 -2.22 0.67
C ASP A 28 -12.76 -3.64 0.08
N PRO A 29 -11.52 -4.11 -0.13
CA PRO A 29 -11.25 -5.40 -0.74
C PRO A 29 -11.41 -6.55 0.28
N HIS A 30 -12.56 -6.63 0.95
CA HIS A 30 -12.86 -7.69 1.90
C HIS A 30 -13.09 -9.04 1.18
N PRO A 31 -12.93 -10.19 1.88
CA PRO A 31 -13.03 -11.51 1.25
C PRO A 31 -14.36 -11.81 0.54
N GLY A 32 -15.44 -11.08 0.87
CA GLY A 32 -16.74 -11.22 0.20
C GLY A 32 -16.80 -10.57 -1.19
N ASN A 33 -15.86 -9.66 -1.50
CA ASN A 33 -15.76 -9.01 -2.82
C ASN A 33 -14.70 -9.64 -3.72
N LEU A 34 -13.92 -10.59 -3.20
CA LEU A 34 -12.81 -11.23 -3.88
C LEU A 34 -13.04 -12.72 -4.05
N PHE A 35 -13.19 -13.16 -5.29
CA PHE A 35 -13.32 -14.57 -5.63
C PHE A 35 -12.08 -15.07 -6.36
N VAL A 36 -11.73 -16.33 -6.09
CA VAL A 36 -10.71 -17.05 -6.84
C VAL A 36 -11.41 -18.01 -7.79
N THR A 37 -11.20 -17.83 -9.09
CA THR A 37 -11.77 -18.71 -10.11
C THR A 37 -11.04 -20.06 -10.15
N LYS A 38 -11.62 -21.07 -10.81
CA LYS A 38 -11.02 -22.42 -10.93
C LYS A 38 -9.66 -22.41 -11.66
N ASP A 39 -9.42 -21.38 -12.47
CA ASP A 39 -8.19 -21.06 -13.19
C ASP A 39 -7.27 -20.09 -12.42
N ASN A 40 -7.37 -20.02 -11.08
CA ASN A 40 -6.51 -19.23 -10.18
C ASN A 40 -6.49 -17.71 -10.45
N ARG A 41 -7.58 -17.14 -11.01
CA ARG A 41 -7.67 -15.68 -11.20
C ARG A 41 -8.39 -15.03 -10.03
N LEU A 42 -7.92 -13.85 -9.65
CA LEU A 42 -8.60 -12.98 -8.67
C LEU A 42 -9.68 -12.16 -9.38
N CYS A 43 -10.92 -12.22 -8.88
CA CYS A 43 -12.07 -11.49 -9.41
C CYS A 43 -12.68 -10.59 -8.34
N TYR A 44 -12.79 -9.30 -8.67
CA TYR A 44 -13.58 -8.33 -7.91
C TYR A 44 -15.03 -8.38 -8.39
N ILE A 45 -15.99 -8.46 -7.47
CA ILE A 45 -17.42 -8.53 -7.80
C ILE A 45 -18.23 -7.31 -7.36
N ASP A 46 -17.67 -6.50 -6.47
CA ASP A 46 -18.23 -5.24 -6.01
C ASP A 46 -17.25 -4.13 -6.38
N PHE A 47 -17.78 -2.96 -6.72
CA PHE A 47 -17.04 -1.74 -7.04
C PHE A 47 -17.77 -0.50 -6.45
N GLY A 48 -18.63 -0.69 -5.44
CA GLY A 48 -19.40 0.36 -4.79
C GLY A 48 -18.54 1.29 -3.94
N MET A 49 -17.38 0.81 -3.47
CA MET A 49 -16.40 1.60 -2.71
C MET A 49 -15.06 1.65 -3.44
N MET A 50 -14.90 2.70 -4.25
CA MET A 50 -13.67 2.99 -5.00
C MET A 50 -13.11 4.34 -4.57
N GLY A 51 -11.79 4.43 -4.46
CA GLY A 51 -11.06 5.68 -4.27
C GLY A 51 -10.30 6.07 -5.54
N VAL A 52 -10.03 7.36 -5.70
CA VAL A 52 -9.19 7.92 -6.76
C VAL A 52 -8.00 8.62 -6.11
N VAL A 53 -6.82 8.45 -6.68
CA VAL A 53 -5.59 9.14 -6.26
C VAL A 53 -5.09 10.03 -7.38
N ASN A 54 -4.70 11.24 -7.05
CA ASN A 54 -4.11 12.16 -8.02
C ASN A 54 -2.62 11.83 -8.27
N ASP A 55 -2.06 12.40 -9.34
CA ASP A 55 -0.68 12.13 -9.74
C ASP A 55 0.35 12.56 -8.69
N GLU A 56 0.07 13.63 -7.95
CA GLU A 56 0.91 14.08 -6.85
C GLU A 56 0.99 13.03 -5.73
N PHE A 57 -0.15 12.50 -5.29
CA PHE A 57 -0.20 11.46 -4.28
C PHE A 57 0.53 10.21 -4.77
N ARG A 58 0.31 9.80 -6.02
CA ARG A 58 0.97 8.64 -6.63
C ARG A 58 2.49 8.79 -6.61
N ALA A 59 3.01 9.93 -7.05
CA ALA A 59 4.44 10.21 -7.05
C ALA A 59 5.02 10.18 -5.63
N ASN A 60 4.34 10.81 -4.67
CA ASN A 60 4.76 10.83 -3.27
C ASN A 60 4.74 9.45 -2.62
N PHE A 61 3.73 8.63 -2.93
CA PHE A 61 3.60 7.26 -2.45
C PHE A 61 4.67 6.35 -3.08
N SER A 62 4.96 6.49 -4.38
CA SER A 62 6.10 5.81 -5.01
C SER A 62 7.43 6.17 -4.34
N GLN A 63 7.65 7.46 -4.06
CA GLN A 63 8.86 7.90 -3.34
C GLN A 63 8.95 7.29 -1.95
N MET A 64 7.83 7.18 -1.23
CA MET A 64 7.77 6.55 0.08
C MET A 64 8.18 5.07 0.03
N ILE A 65 7.70 4.32 -0.96
CA ILE A 65 8.10 2.91 -1.19
C ILE A 65 9.60 2.80 -1.47
N LEU A 66 10.16 3.70 -2.31
CA LEU A 66 11.60 3.69 -2.58
C LEU A 66 12.44 3.98 -1.32
N LEU A 67 11.99 4.89 -0.46
CA LEU A 67 12.66 5.21 0.80
C LEU A 67 12.60 4.04 1.80
N LEU A 68 11.47 3.33 1.83
CA LEU A 68 11.31 2.10 2.61
C LEU A 68 12.31 1.03 2.12
N LEU A 69 12.38 0.77 0.82
CA LEU A 69 13.31 -0.20 0.24
C LEU A 69 14.79 0.21 0.39
N GLY A 70 15.05 1.52 0.47
CA GLY A 70 16.39 2.07 0.66
C GLY A 70 16.88 2.09 2.11
N GLY A 71 16.06 1.65 3.08
CA GLY A 71 16.46 1.61 4.49
C GLY A 71 16.69 3.00 5.11
N ASN A 72 16.01 4.04 4.61
CA ASN A 72 16.24 5.41 5.06
C ASN A 72 15.06 5.98 5.87
N SER A 73 15.00 5.60 7.15
CA SER A 73 13.95 6.04 8.09
C SER A 73 13.81 7.56 8.16
N ASN A 74 14.92 8.28 8.25
CA ASN A 74 14.89 9.74 8.36
C ASN A 74 14.20 10.40 7.16
N HIS A 75 14.46 9.93 5.94
CA HIS A 75 13.77 10.45 4.76
C HIS A 75 12.33 9.93 4.66
N LEU A 76 12.08 8.68 5.06
CA LEU A 76 10.73 8.11 5.13
C LEU A 76 9.81 8.93 6.05
N ILE A 77 10.26 9.23 7.28
CA ILE A 77 9.53 10.05 8.26
C ILE A 77 9.27 11.46 7.71
N LYS A 78 10.26 12.08 7.06
CA LYS A 78 10.09 13.39 6.41
C LYS A 78 9.03 13.33 5.32
N GLN A 79 9.01 12.26 4.52
CA GLN A 79 8.00 12.05 3.49
C GLN A 79 6.61 11.85 4.10
N MET A 80 6.50 11.10 5.20
CA MET A 80 5.22 10.91 5.92
C MET A 80 4.68 12.22 6.49
N LEU A 81 5.55 13.09 7.02
CA LEU A 81 5.18 14.44 7.46
C LEU A 81 4.73 15.32 6.28
N TYR A 82 5.47 15.30 5.16
CA TYR A 82 5.12 16.04 3.95
C TYR A 82 3.74 15.64 3.41
N MET A 83 3.47 14.33 3.37
CA MET A 83 2.19 13.78 2.96
C MET A 83 1.08 13.91 4.03
N LYS A 84 1.39 14.47 5.21
CA LYS A 84 0.47 14.60 6.35
C LYS A 84 -0.12 13.26 6.82
N ILE A 85 0.62 12.17 6.64
CA ILE A 85 0.29 10.85 7.21
C ILE A 85 0.47 10.89 8.72
N ILE A 86 1.50 11.61 9.17
CA ILE A 86 1.74 11.94 10.57
C ILE A 86 1.88 13.45 10.73
N THR A 87 1.67 13.94 11.95
CA THR A 87 1.92 15.33 12.35
C THR A 87 3.28 15.47 13.05
N PRO A 88 3.82 16.70 13.16
CA PRO A 88 5.06 16.93 13.91
C PRO A 88 5.00 16.42 15.36
N GLU A 89 3.84 16.48 16.00
CA GLU A 89 3.61 16.01 17.36
C GLU A 89 3.69 14.47 17.48
N GLN A 90 3.37 13.76 16.40
CA GLN A 90 3.48 12.30 16.32
C GLN A 90 4.91 11.82 16.01
N ASN A 91 5.82 12.72 15.61
CA ASN A 91 7.23 12.40 15.34
C ASN A 91 8.04 12.29 16.64
N THR A 92 7.67 11.33 17.49
CA THR A 92 8.32 11.04 18.77
C THR A 92 9.54 10.12 18.58
N PRO A 93 10.45 10.03 19.57
CA PRO A 93 11.53 9.04 19.55
C PRO A 93 11.02 7.61 19.36
N ASP A 94 9.98 7.22 20.10
CA ASP A 94 9.37 5.88 20.02
C ASP A 94 8.84 5.59 18.60
N PHE A 95 8.16 6.55 17.97
CA PHE A 95 7.70 6.40 16.58
C PHE A 95 8.86 6.21 15.60
N ARG A 96 10.00 6.87 15.83
CA ARG A 96 11.18 6.73 14.98
C ARG A 96 11.79 5.33 15.10
N GLU A 97 11.84 4.80 16.32
CA GLU A 97 12.28 3.43 16.60
C GLU A 97 11.37 2.41 15.89
N ASP A 98 10.05 2.57 15.96
CA ASP A 98 9.10 1.71 15.24
C ASP A 98 9.35 1.72 13.72
N VAL A 99 9.68 2.89 13.15
CA VAL A 99 9.99 3.02 11.72
C VAL A 99 11.35 2.40 11.38
N ASP A 100 12.35 2.54 12.25
CA ASP A 100 13.66 1.89 12.07
C ASP A 100 13.52 0.35 12.11
N ASP A 101 12.73 -0.18 13.03
CA ASP A 101 12.46 -1.61 13.15
C ASP A 101 11.80 -2.19 11.89
N LEU A 102 10.86 -1.45 11.29
CA LEU A 102 10.22 -1.83 10.03
C LEU A 102 11.20 -1.99 8.85
N LEU A 103 12.33 -1.27 8.88
CA LEU A 103 13.33 -1.29 7.80
C LEU A 103 14.37 -2.41 7.94
N ILE A 104 14.41 -3.08 9.10
CA ILE A 104 15.41 -4.11 9.43
C ILE A 104 14.84 -5.53 9.20
N THR A 105 13.53 -5.68 8.97
CA THR A 105 12.85 -6.96 8.62
C THR A 105 13.00 -7.32 7.15
#